data_AF-A0A1B1YLV4-F1
#
_entry.id   AF-A0A1B1YLV4-F1
#
_cell.length_a   1.000
_cell.length_b   1.000
_cell.length_c   1.000
_cell.angle_alpha   90.00
_cell.angle_beta   90.00
_cell.angle_gamma   90.00
#
_symmetry.space_group_name_H-M   'P 1'
#
loop_
_entity.id
_entity.type
_entity.pdbx_description
1 polymer ?
#
loop_
_entity_poly.entity_id
_entity_poly.type
_entity_poly.pdbx_seq_one_letter_code
_entity_poly.pdbx_strand_id
1 'polypeptide(L)'
;MNQHYNQNYTWEQINEILAMIHDCIREGRFIISKNENRQENIDFINEYNLNSRRQKEILLKIKTEDFCHSLQNTKVGFEHEVLYVFCPQVTLFNFDGIEELVDIYTKFNLIDSESGKRVVVISFHKRNKPIDYLFR
;
A
#
# COMPACT_ATOMS: atom_id res chain seq x y z
N MET A 1 15.96 -13.64 6.73
CA MET A 1 14.55 -13.25 6.55
C MET A 1 13.92 -13.07 7.92
N ASN A 2 13.25 -11.95 8.15
CA ASN A 2 12.61 -11.66 9.43
C ASN A 2 11.42 -12.63 9.62
N GLN A 3 11.30 -13.31 10.77
CA GLN A 3 10.25 -14.33 11.00
C GLN A 3 8.81 -13.77 10.90
N HIS A 4 8.66 -12.45 10.85
CA HIS A 4 7.39 -11.76 10.76
C HIS A 4 6.90 -11.49 9.32
N TYR A 5 7.75 -11.71 8.30
CA TYR A 5 7.39 -11.46 6.91
C TYR A 5 7.16 -12.77 6.16
N ASN A 6 6.02 -12.86 5.48
CA ASN A 6 5.66 -14.01 4.66
C ASN A 6 5.75 -13.66 3.17
N GLN A 7 6.60 -14.41 2.46
CA GLN A 7 6.84 -14.35 1.03
C GLN A 7 6.43 -15.66 0.31
N ASN A 8 5.80 -16.61 1.01
CA ASN A 8 5.34 -17.86 0.41
C ASN A 8 4.05 -17.64 -0.39
N TYR A 9 4.16 -16.97 -1.53
CA TYR A 9 3.07 -16.71 -2.47
C TYR A 9 3.50 -16.99 -3.90
N THR A 10 2.57 -17.48 -4.72
CA THR A 10 2.75 -17.50 -6.17
C THR A 10 2.38 -16.14 -6.77
N TRP A 11 2.81 -15.92 -8.01
CA TRP A 11 2.44 -14.73 -8.77
C TRP A 11 0.92 -14.59 -8.91
N GLU A 12 0.22 -15.69 -9.20
CA GLU A 12 -1.23 -15.74 -9.39
C GLU A 12 -1.97 -15.34 -8.11
N GLN A 13 -1.53 -15.84 -6.95
CA GLN A 13 -2.12 -15.49 -5.66
C GLN A 13 -2.01 -13.98 -5.38
N ILE A 14 -0.84 -13.39 -5.61
CA ILE A 14 -0.66 -11.94 -5.44
C ILE A 14 -1.46 -11.16 -6.47
N ASN A 15 -1.56 -11.64 -7.71
CA ASN A 15 -2.34 -11.01 -8.76
C ASN A 15 -3.84 -10.96 -8.40
N GLU A 16 -4.40 -12.04 -7.84
CA GLU A 16 -5.78 -12.08 -7.35
C GLU A 16 -6.02 -11.12 -6.18
N ILE A 17 -5.08 -11.07 -5.22
CA ILE A 17 -5.17 -10.16 -4.07
C ILE A 17 -5.12 -8.70 -4.55
N LEU A 18 -4.20 -8.39 -5.45
CA LEU A 18 -4.05 -7.06 -6.03
C LEU A 18 -5.27 -6.68 -6.88
N ALA A 19 -5.88 -7.62 -7.60
CA ALA A 19 -7.12 -7.38 -8.33
C ALA A 19 -8.26 -6.97 -7.37
N MET A 20 -8.42 -7.67 -6.24
CA MET A 20 -9.41 -7.29 -5.21
C MET A 20 -9.14 -5.91 -4.63
N ILE A 21 -7.86 -5.56 -4.40
CA ILE A 21 -7.46 -4.22 -3.94
C ILE A 21 -7.86 -3.17 -4.97
N HIS A 22 -7.52 -3.39 -6.25
CA HIS A 22 -7.82 -2.49 -7.35
C HIS A 22 -9.32 -2.27 -7.53
N ASP A 23 -10.14 -3.32 -7.42
CA ASP A 23 -11.60 -3.22 -7.53
C ASP A 23 -12.18 -2.33 -6.43
N CYS A 24 -11.75 -2.53 -5.18
CA CYS A 24 -12.15 -1.65 -4.09
C CYS A 24 -11.75 -0.18 -4.34
N ILE A 25 -10.55 0.05 -4.87
CA ILE A 25 -10.07 1.41 -5.19
C ILE A 25 -10.89 2.03 -6.32
N ARG A 26 -11.17 1.29 -7.39
CA ARG A 26 -11.99 1.75 -8.54
C ARG A 26 -13.37 2.20 -8.08
N GLU A 27 -13.99 1.42 -7.23
CA GLU A 27 -15.32 1.68 -6.66
C GLU A 27 -15.33 2.73 -5.54
N GLY A 28 -14.16 3.23 -5.12
CA GLY A 28 -14.06 4.22 -4.03
C GLY A 28 -14.25 3.62 -2.64
N ARG A 29 -14.25 2.28 -2.50
CA ARG A 29 -14.32 1.55 -1.23
C ARG A 29 -12.94 1.43 -0.57
N PHE A 30 -12.22 2.54 -0.48
CA PHE A 30 -10.91 2.59 0.18
C PHE A 30 -10.71 3.86 0.99
N ILE A 31 -9.85 3.77 2.01
CA ILE A 31 -9.38 4.93 2.77
C ILE A 31 -7.86 4.86 2.94
N ILE A 32 -7.18 6.01 2.87
CA ILE A 32 -5.79 6.14 3.31
C ILE A 32 -5.78 6.67 4.75
N SER A 33 -5.09 5.97 5.64
CA SER A 33 -5.03 6.33 7.06
C SER A 33 -4.23 7.62 7.27
N LYS A 34 -4.83 8.62 7.96
CA LYS A 34 -4.24 9.95 8.23
C LYS A 34 -4.44 10.40 9.69
N ASN A 35 -4.20 9.51 10.65
CA ASN A 35 -4.26 9.83 12.08
C ASN A 35 -2.87 10.18 12.64
N GLU A 36 -2.80 10.55 13.92
CA GLU A 36 -1.56 10.92 14.62
C GLU A 36 -0.43 9.86 14.52
N ASN A 37 -0.77 8.58 14.36
CA ASN A 37 0.19 7.49 14.18
C ASN A 37 0.61 7.30 12.71
N ARG A 38 0.16 8.18 11.81
CA ARG A 38 0.35 8.13 10.36
C ARG A 38 0.86 9.45 9.79
N GLN A 39 1.71 10.14 10.56
CA GLN A 39 2.32 11.40 10.13
C GLN A 39 3.11 11.25 8.82
N GLU A 40 3.83 10.14 8.62
CA GLU A 40 4.56 9.89 7.37
C GLU A 40 3.63 9.85 6.13
N ASN A 41 2.40 9.35 6.26
CA ASN A 41 1.43 9.40 5.17
C ASN A 41 0.98 10.84 4.89
N ILE A 42 0.78 11.63 5.95
CA ILE A 42 0.36 13.03 5.85
C ILE A 42 1.46 13.86 5.18
N ASP A 43 2.70 13.71 5.65
CA ASP A 43 3.87 14.41 5.14
C ASP A 43 4.09 14.08 3.66
N PHE A 44 4.08 12.79 3.30
CA PHE A 44 4.24 12.36 1.91
C PHE A 44 3.15 12.92 0.98
N ILE A 45 1.89 12.93 1.45
CA ILE A 45 0.78 13.48 0.67
C ILE A 45 0.95 14.99 0.46
N ASN A 46 1.43 15.71 1.46
CA ASN A 46 1.64 17.15 1.39
C ASN A 46 2.86 17.50 0.52
N GLU A 47 3.99 16.84 0.73
CA GLU A 47 5.25 17.05 0.02
C GLU A 47 5.10 16.95 -1.50
N TYR A 48 4.34 15.94 -1.97
CA TYR A 48 4.12 15.70 -3.39
C TYR A 48 2.76 16.21 -3.90
N ASN A 49 2.00 16.97 -3.09
CA ASN A 49 0.66 17.49 -3.41
C ASN A 49 -0.27 16.40 -4.01
N LEU A 50 -0.37 15.27 -3.31
CA LEU A 50 -1.12 14.10 -3.75
C LEU A 50 -2.60 14.28 -3.39
N ASN A 51 -3.38 14.96 -4.23
CA ASN A 51 -4.83 15.01 -4.07
C ASN A 51 -5.47 13.61 -4.19
N SER A 52 -6.75 13.48 -3.84
CA SER A 52 -7.46 12.19 -3.84
C SER A 52 -7.43 11.47 -5.21
N ARG A 53 -7.45 12.22 -6.32
CA ARG A 53 -7.33 11.65 -7.67
C ARG A 53 -5.94 11.06 -7.89
N ARG A 54 -4.87 11.79 -7.56
CA ARG A 54 -3.48 11.33 -7.69
C ARG A 54 -3.19 10.13 -6.78
N GLN A 55 -3.69 10.15 -5.55
CA GLN A 55 -3.63 9.00 -4.64
C GLN A 55 -4.25 7.75 -5.29
N LYS A 56 -5.48 7.88 -5.83
CA LYS A 56 -6.17 6.79 -6.53
C LYS A 56 -5.38 6.29 -7.74
N GLU A 57 -4.84 7.20 -8.57
CA GLU A 57 -4.04 6.86 -9.74
C GLU A 57 -2.75 6.09 -9.37
N ILE A 58 -2.05 6.50 -8.31
CA ILE A 58 -0.85 5.80 -7.81
C ILE A 58 -1.21 4.39 -7.36
N LEU A 59 -2.25 4.25 -6.53
CA LEU A 59 -2.66 2.95 -6.01
C LEU A 59 -3.10 2.00 -7.14
N LEU A 60 -3.78 2.51 -8.18
CA LEU A 60 -4.20 1.72 -9.34
C LEU A 60 -3.05 1.32 -10.29
N LYS A 61 -1.87 1.93 -10.16
CA LYS A 61 -0.69 1.59 -10.96
C LYS A 61 0.18 0.48 -10.35
N ILE A 62 -0.09 0.08 -9.10
CA ILE A 62 0.62 -1.00 -8.43
C ILE A 62 0.43 -2.29 -9.23
N LYS A 63 1.53 -3.02 -9.43
CA LYS A 63 1.62 -4.29 -10.15
C LYS A 63 2.00 -5.43 -9.22
N THR A 64 1.78 -6.66 -9.68
CA THR A 64 2.13 -7.88 -8.94
C THR A 64 3.63 -7.94 -8.59
N GLU A 65 4.49 -7.50 -9.50
CA GLU A 65 5.95 -7.39 -9.28
C GLU A 65 6.35 -6.39 -8.17
N ASP A 66 5.48 -5.45 -7.80
CA ASP A 66 5.74 -4.53 -6.70
C ASP A 66 5.56 -5.21 -5.33
N PHE A 67 5.06 -6.44 -5.28
CA PHE A 67 4.82 -7.14 -4.03
C PHE A 67 6.12 -7.48 -3.31
N CYS A 68 6.13 -7.18 -2.01
CA CYS A 68 7.28 -7.42 -1.16
C CYS A 68 7.03 -8.62 -0.25
N HIS A 69 6.00 -8.52 0.60
CA HIS A 69 5.65 -9.56 1.57
C HIS A 69 4.27 -9.27 2.17
N SER A 70 3.74 -10.24 2.90
CA SER A 70 2.65 -10.02 3.85
C SER A 70 3.14 -10.16 5.29
N LEU A 71 2.36 -9.66 6.25
CA LEU A 71 2.60 -9.81 7.67
C LEU A 71 1.27 -9.85 8.43
N GLN A 72 1.26 -10.50 9.60
CA GLN A 72 0.10 -10.45 10.48
C GLN A 72 0.01 -9.09 11.17
N ASN A 73 -1.21 -8.58 11.36
CA ASN A 73 -1.43 -7.36 12.13
C ASN A 73 -1.05 -7.62 13.60
N THR A 74 -0.25 -6.73 14.19
CA THR A 74 0.22 -6.88 15.58
C THR A 74 -0.65 -6.11 16.58
N LYS A 75 -1.69 -5.42 16.11
CA LYS A 75 -2.61 -4.68 16.97
C LYS A 75 -3.53 -5.66 17.70
N VAL A 76 -3.59 -5.51 19.02
CA VAL A 76 -4.47 -6.33 19.87
C VAL A 76 -5.92 -6.26 19.40
N GLY A 77 -6.54 -7.41 19.19
CA GLY A 77 -7.90 -7.58 18.66
C GLY A 77 -8.00 -7.67 17.14
N PHE A 78 -6.89 -7.54 16.40
CA PHE A 78 -6.83 -7.58 14.94
C PHE A 78 -5.82 -8.60 14.41
N GLU A 79 -5.31 -9.48 15.25
CA GLU A 79 -4.20 -10.41 14.95
C GLU A 79 -4.53 -11.44 13.86
N HIS A 80 -5.81 -11.59 13.54
CA HIS A 80 -6.31 -12.44 12.45
C HIS A 80 -6.22 -11.76 11.08
N GLU A 81 -5.94 -10.45 11.03
CA GLU A 81 -5.85 -9.70 9.78
C GLU A 81 -4.46 -9.82 9.13
N VAL A 82 -4.45 -10.11 7.83
CA VAL A 82 -3.23 -10.13 7.02
C VAL A 82 -3.05 -8.78 6.35
N LEU A 83 -1.84 -8.23 6.47
CA LEU A 83 -1.43 -6.99 5.83
C LEU A 83 -0.54 -7.30 4.63
N TYR A 84 -0.80 -6.65 3.49
CA TYR A 84 -0.04 -6.86 2.26
C TYR A 84 0.80 -5.63 1.93
N VAL A 85 2.09 -5.84 1.67
CA VAL A 85 3.05 -4.76 1.40
C VAL A 85 3.46 -4.80 -0.07
N PHE A 86 3.30 -3.65 -0.73
CA PHE A 86 3.81 -3.40 -2.07
C PHE A 86 4.69 -2.15 -2.05
N CYS A 87 5.66 -2.08 -2.94
CA CYS A 87 6.55 -0.94 -3.09
C CYS A 87 6.70 -0.51 -4.55
N PRO A 88 5.68 0.12 -5.16
CA PRO A 88 5.80 0.65 -6.51
C PRO A 88 6.84 1.76 -6.60
N GLN A 89 7.52 1.83 -7.76
CA GLN A 89 8.33 2.98 -8.15
C GLN A 89 7.48 3.91 -9.01
N VAL A 90 7.35 5.17 -8.61
CA VAL A 90 6.51 6.16 -9.29
C VAL A 90 7.25 7.47 -9.44
N THR A 91 7.26 8.01 -10.65
CA THR A 91 7.76 9.36 -10.90
C THR A 91 6.77 10.40 -10.38
N LEU A 92 7.22 11.24 -9.44
CA LEU A 92 6.44 12.31 -8.83
C LEU A 92 7.17 13.65 -8.95
N PHE A 93 6.42 14.74 -8.83
CA PHE A 93 6.96 16.09 -8.72
C PHE A 93 6.77 16.57 -7.28
N ASN A 94 7.84 17.04 -6.66
CA ASN A 94 7.78 17.66 -5.34
C ASN A 94 7.20 19.09 -5.43
N PHE A 95 7.10 19.78 -4.29
CA PHE A 95 6.56 21.14 -4.22
C PHE A 95 7.33 22.17 -5.08
N ASP A 96 8.63 21.97 -5.28
CA ASP A 96 9.47 22.83 -6.13
C ASP A 96 9.35 22.49 -7.63
N GLY A 97 8.50 21.52 -7.99
CA GLY A 97 8.32 21.06 -9.37
C GLY A 97 9.47 20.18 -9.87
N ILE A 98 10.31 19.66 -8.97
CA ILE A 98 11.40 18.76 -9.32
C ILE A 98 10.86 17.33 -9.46
N GLU A 99 11.16 16.71 -10.60
CA GLU A 99 10.84 15.32 -10.88
C GLU A 99 11.76 14.38 -10.09
N GLU A 100 11.18 13.38 -9.43
CA GLU A 100 11.90 12.35 -8.69
C GLU A 100 11.25 10.98 -8.92
N LEU A 101 12.07 9.94 -9.09
CA LEU A 101 11.60 8.56 -9.01
C LEU A 101 11.49 8.13 -7.55
N VAL A 102 10.28 7.88 -7.09
CA VAL A 102 9.99 7.59 -5.68
C VAL A 102 9.56 6.14 -5.49
N ASP A 103 10.26 5.42 -4.63
CA ASP A 103 9.80 4.14 -4.08
C ASP A 103 8.72 4.44 -3.02
N ILE A 104 7.48 4.01 -3.25
CA ILE A 104 6.36 4.29 -2.33
C ILE A 104 6.07 3.04 -1.52
N TYR A 105 6.32 3.07 -0.22
CA TYR A 105 5.93 1.99 0.68
C TYR A 105 4.42 2.02 0.91
N THR A 106 3.74 0.96 0.50
CA THR A 106 2.30 0.79 0.68
C THR A 106 2.00 -0.45 1.51
N LYS A 107 1.02 -0.33 2.42
CA LYS A 107 0.56 -1.45 3.23
C LYS A 107 -0.96 -1.47 3.28
N PHE A 108 -1.54 -2.56 2.80
CA PHE A 108 -2.98 -2.73 2.66
C PHE A 108 -3.52 -3.70 3.70
N ASN A 109 -4.71 -3.39 4.21
CA ASN A 109 -5.57 -4.33 4.91
C ASN A 109 -6.87 -4.48 4.12
N LEU A 110 -7.19 -5.71 3.70
CA LEU A 110 -8.44 -6.01 3.04
C LEU A 110 -9.44 -6.45 4.11
N ILE A 111 -10.51 -5.67 4.28
CA ILE A 111 -11.55 -5.96 5.25
C ILE A 111 -12.75 -6.49 4.48
N ASP A 112 -13.15 -7.72 4.79
CA ASP A 112 -14.39 -8.31 4.32
C ASP A 112 -15.46 -8.18 5.42
N SER A 113 -16.66 -7.75 5.04
CA SER A 113 -17.76 -7.49 5.97
C SER A 113 -19.10 -7.73 5.28
N GLU A 114 -20.18 -7.76 6.04
CA GLU A 114 -21.54 -7.87 5.49
C GLU A 114 -21.87 -6.74 4.49
N SER A 115 -21.27 -5.56 4.67
CA SER A 115 -21.41 -4.41 3.76
C SER A 115 -20.53 -4.49 2.50
N GLY A 116 -19.80 -5.59 2.33
CA GLY A 116 -18.86 -5.83 1.23
C GLY A 116 -17.41 -5.57 1.60
N LYS A 117 -16.54 -5.79 0.60
CA LYS A 117 -15.09 -5.64 0.71
C LYS A 117 -14.66 -4.18 0.63
N ARG A 118 -13.76 -3.79 1.53
CA ARG A 118 -13.12 -2.47 1.54
C ARG A 118 -11.63 -2.59 1.80
N VAL A 119 -10.87 -1.59 1.38
CA VAL A 119 -9.42 -1.53 1.57
C VAL A 119 -9.04 -0.39 2.50
N VAL A 120 -8.27 -0.69 3.53
CA VAL A 120 -7.58 0.32 4.33
C VAL A 120 -6.13 0.36 3.89
N VAL A 121 -5.70 1.48 3.34
CA VAL A 121 -4.29 1.76 3.06
C VAL A 121 -3.68 2.31 4.34
N ILE A 122 -3.01 1.43 5.08
CA ILE A 122 -2.43 1.73 6.39
C ILE A 122 -1.19 2.62 6.22
N SER A 123 -0.31 2.24 5.30
CA SER A 123 0.91 3.00 4.96
C SER A 123 0.83 3.44 3.51
N PHE A 124 1.18 4.69 3.25
CA PHE A 124 1.27 5.31 1.93
C PHE A 124 2.26 6.46 2.02
N HIS A 125 3.56 6.14 2.01
CA HIS A 125 4.64 7.10 2.19
C HIS A 125 5.88 6.70 1.40
N LYS A 126 6.83 7.63 1.24
CA LYS A 126 8.15 7.33 0.67
C LYS A 126 8.84 6.23 1.46
N ARG A 127 9.46 5.27 0.78
CA ARG A 127 10.20 4.18 1.41
C ARG A 127 11.34 4.74 2.25
N ASN A 128 11.34 4.39 3.53
CA ASN A 128 12.31 4.88 4.53
C ASN A 128 13.18 3.74 5.13
N LYS A 129 12.98 2.49 4.68
CA LYS A 129 13.70 1.29 5.13
C LYS A 129 14.08 0.40 3.94
N PRO A 130 15.09 -0.48 4.08
CA PRO A 130 15.35 -1.54 3.11
C PRO A 130 14.09 -2.40 2.87
N ILE A 131 13.90 -2.84 1.64
CA ILE A 131 12.78 -3.70 1.26
C ILE A 131 13.24 -4.76 0.27
N ASP A 132 12.71 -5.96 0.44
CA ASP A 132 12.95 -7.10 -0.44
C ASP A 132 11.67 -7.38 -1.22
N TYR A 133 11.77 -7.42 -2.54
CA TYR A 133 10.67 -7.79 -3.43
C TYR A 133 10.61 -9.32 -3.55
N LEU A 134 9.41 -9.87 -3.73
CA LEU A 134 9.28 -11.31 -3.97
C LEU A 134 9.59 -11.69 -5.42
N PHE A 135 9.23 -10.83 -6.38
CA PHE A 135 9.27 -11.15 -7.81
C PHE A 135 10.24 -10.27 -8.62
N ARG A 136 11.15 -9.54 -7.96
CA ARG A 136 12.17 -8.69 -8.61
C ARG A 136 13.56 -9.07 -8.15
#